data_AF-A0A4S3PX08-F1
#
_entry.id   AF-A0A4S3PX08-F1
#
_cell.length_a   1.000
_cell.length_b   1.000
_cell.length_c   1.000
_cell.angle_alpha   90.00
_cell.angle_beta   90.00
_cell.angle_gamma   90.00
#
_symmetry.space_group_name_H-M   'P 1'
#
loop_
_entity.id
_entity.type
_entity.pdbx_description
1 polymer ?
#
loop_
_entity_poly.entity_id
_entity_poly.type
_entity_poly.pdbx_seq_one_letter_code
_entity_poly.pdbx_strand_id
1 'polypeptide(L)'
;MLDSLFLSFREGLEAALIIGIILITLTKLGRNHLTRVVVSGTIAGVIGSAVLGFILFQFAQRISHEAGEILEVSMMLVAAGLIAYFILWLHRNQHVTSEIKEQVAKTTSGIGLFLLAFLSVAREGMELVIFNLTQVTEAASTVVLGSFIGILVSILVAILLFKTTIKLNLGFIFKGLGLILIFIGGEMFAEGIIELISVETEGIEIGLMAVFILPSFYLLFKNDFAKFKKQNA
;
A
#
# COMPACT_ATOMS: atom_id res chain seq x y z
N MET A 1 11.43 4.45 -11.51
CA MET A 1 10.14 4.48 -12.29
C MET A 1 9.25 3.25 -12.10
N LEU A 2 9.78 2.03 -12.26
CA LEU A 2 8.96 0.81 -12.11
C LEU A 2 8.49 0.65 -10.66
N ASP A 3 9.35 1.00 -9.69
CA ASP A 3 9.05 0.85 -8.26
C ASP A 3 7.91 1.77 -7.84
N SER A 4 8.01 3.06 -8.17
CA SER A 4 6.93 4.04 -7.97
C SER A 4 5.62 3.65 -8.67
N LEU A 5 5.68 2.98 -9.83
CA LEU A 5 4.50 2.46 -10.52
C LEU A 5 3.87 1.30 -9.74
N PHE A 6 4.63 0.27 -9.35
CA PHE A 6 4.11 -0.89 -8.63
C PHE A 6 3.59 -0.52 -7.23
N LEU A 7 4.31 0.35 -6.52
CA LEU A 7 3.89 0.88 -5.22
C LEU A 7 2.59 1.67 -5.33
N SER A 8 2.50 2.59 -6.28
CA SER A 8 1.27 3.38 -6.51
C SER A 8 0.10 2.54 -7.00
N PHE A 9 0.37 1.51 -7.80
CA PHE A 9 -0.64 0.56 -8.22
C PHE A 9 -1.23 -0.20 -7.03
N ARG A 10 -0.38 -0.69 -6.11
CA ARG A 10 -0.85 -1.35 -4.88
C ARG A 10 -1.70 -0.40 -4.05
N GLU A 11 -1.15 0.72 -3.60
CA GLU A 11 -1.84 1.65 -2.70
C GLU A 11 -3.13 2.18 -3.31
N GLY A 12 -3.08 2.54 -4.60
CA GLY A 12 -4.28 2.95 -5.33
C GLY A 12 -5.33 1.84 -5.42
N LEU A 13 -4.92 0.58 -5.57
CA LEU A 13 -5.85 -0.54 -5.63
C LEU A 13 -6.47 -0.81 -4.26
N GLU A 14 -5.68 -0.75 -3.17
CA GLU A 14 -6.20 -0.93 -1.81
C GLU A 14 -7.24 0.14 -1.49
N ALA A 15 -6.90 1.41 -1.72
CA ALA A 15 -7.81 2.53 -1.53
C ALA A 15 -9.09 2.36 -2.38
N ALA A 16 -8.95 2.00 -3.67
CA ALA A 16 -10.09 1.78 -4.56
C ALA A 16 -10.97 0.61 -4.11
N LEU A 17 -10.39 -0.48 -3.60
CA LEU A 17 -11.11 -1.63 -3.08
C LEU A 17 -11.87 -1.29 -1.79
N ILE A 18 -11.24 -0.56 -0.86
CA ILE A 18 -11.88 -0.10 0.38
C ILE A 18 -13.09 0.78 0.05
N ILE A 19 -12.91 1.80 -0.80
CA ILE A 19 -13.99 2.69 -1.21
C ILE A 19 -15.09 1.94 -1.96
N GLY A 20 -14.74 1.03 -2.85
CA GLY A 20 -15.71 0.21 -3.56
C GLY A 20 -16.54 -0.67 -2.63
N ILE A 21 -15.94 -1.27 -1.60
CA ILE A 21 -16.66 -2.04 -0.55
C ILE A 21 -17.64 -1.13 0.20
N ILE A 22 -17.24 0.09 0.57
CA ILE A 22 -18.11 1.06 1.26
C ILE A 22 -19.30 1.42 0.36
N LEU A 23 -19.06 1.78 -0.90
CA LEU A 23 -20.11 2.16 -1.85
C LEU A 23 -21.09 1.02 -2.11
N ILE A 24 -20.59 -0.20 -2.35
CA ILE A 24 -21.45 -1.39 -2.54
C ILE A 24 -22.29 -1.66 -1.31
N THR A 25 -21.72 -1.50 -0.10
CA THR A 25 -22.45 -1.72 1.15
C THR A 25 -23.55 -0.67 1.33
N LEU A 26 -23.30 0.60 1.03
CA LEU A 26 -24.32 1.64 1.06
C LEU A 26 -25.46 1.38 0.08
N THR A 27 -25.15 0.93 -1.13
CA THR A 27 -26.17 0.60 -2.13
C THR A 27 -27.00 -0.60 -1.69
N LYS A 28 -26.39 -1.63 -1.10
CA LYS A 28 -27.11 -2.79 -0.53
C LYS A 28 -28.01 -2.41 0.64
N LEU A 29 -27.64 -1.39 1.41
CA LEU A 29 -28.43 -0.85 2.52
C LEU A 29 -29.51 0.16 2.07
N GLY A 30 -29.64 0.43 0.77
CA GLY A 30 -30.59 1.41 0.25
C GLY A 30 -30.23 2.87 0.54
N ARG A 31 -29.00 3.15 1.00
CA ARG A 31 -28.54 4.49 1.42
C ARG A 31 -27.77 5.20 0.31
N ASN A 32 -28.30 5.18 -0.92
CA ASN A 32 -27.62 5.75 -2.09
C ASN A 32 -27.34 7.25 -1.96
N HIS A 33 -28.12 8.01 -1.19
CA HIS A 33 -27.90 9.45 -0.98
C HIS A 33 -26.56 9.76 -0.30
N LEU A 34 -26.01 8.83 0.49
CA LEU A 34 -24.72 9.00 1.19
C LEU A 34 -23.50 8.67 0.33
N THR A 35 -23.70 8.12 -0.88
CA THR A 35 -22.60 7.80 -1.80
C THR A 35 -21.80 9.05 -2.18
N ARG A 36 -22.47 10.19 -2.39
CA ARG A 36 -21.80 11.47 -2.66
C ARG A 36 -20.87 11.90 -1.54
N VAL A 37 -21.24 11.60 -0.30
CA VAL A 37 -20.46 11.96 0.89
C VAL A 37 -19.20 11.10 1.00
N VAL A 38 -19.30 9.82 0.65
CA VAL A 38 -18.13 8.93 0.52
C VAL A 38 -17.21 9.42 -0.58
N VAL A 39 -17.76 9.74 -1.77
CA VAL A 39 -16.97 10.25 -2.90
C VAL A 39 -16.26 11.57 -2.54
N SER A 40 -16.94 12.50 -1.85
CA SER A 40 -16.29 13.74 -1.42
C SER A 40 -15.18 13.48 -0.39
N GLY A 41 -15.36 12.52 0.51
CA GLY A 41 -14.31 12.07 1.45
C GLY A 41 -13.10 11.47 0.72
N THR A 42 -13.35 10.60 -0.25
CA THR A 42 -12.31 10.02 -1.12
C THR A 42 -11.52 11.10 -1.86
N ILE A 43 -12.21 12.04 -2.52
CA ILE A 43 -11.56 13.14 -3.25
C ILE A 43 -10.72 14.01 -2.30
N ALA A 44 -11.27 14.35 -1.12
CA ALA A 44 -10.54 15.10 -0.12
C ALA A 44 -9.28 14.35 0.37
N GLY A 45 -9.36 13.02 0.52
CA GLY A 45 -8.22 12.18 0.89
C GLY A 45 -7.13 12.21 -0.17
N VAL A 46 -7.50 11.99 -1.44
CA VAL A 46 -6.56 12.05 -2.58
C VAL A 46 -5.87 13.41 -2.66
N ILE A 47 -6.64 14.50 -2.59
CA ILE A 47 -6.09 15.87 -2.64
C ILE A 47 -5.18 16.11 -1.43
N GLY A 48 -5.62 15.71 -0.23
CA GLY A 48 -4.83 15.86 1.00
C GLY A 48 -3.48 15.15 0.91
N SER A 49 -3.47 13.89 0.48
CA SER A 49 -2.24 13.11 0.29
C SER A 49 -1.36 13.69 -0.82
N ALA A 50 -1.93 14.14 -1.94
CA ALA A 50 -1.17 14.76 -3.02
C ALA A 50 -0.51 16.08 -2.58
N VAL A 51 -1.23 16.92 -1.84
CA VAL A 51 -0.69 18.17 -1.28
C VAL A 51 0.41 17.88 -0.27
N LEU A 52 0.18 16.93 0.65
CA LEU A 52 1.18 16.53 1.64
C LEU A 52 2.44 15.99 0.96
N GLY A 53 2.26 15.10 -0.03
CA GLY A 53 3.35 14.54 -0.83
C GLY A 53 4.14 15.61 -1.56
N PHE A 54 3.46 16.55 -2.22
CA PHE A 54 4.12 17.67 -2.90
C PHE A 54 4.95 18.51 -1.92
N ILE A 55 4.41 18.85 -0.75
CA ILE A 55 5.11 19.65 0.26
C ILE A 55 6.34 18.90 0.77
N LEU A 56 6.19 17.62 1.15
CA LEU A 56 7.28 16.81 1.70
C LEU A 56 8.37 16.56 0.67
N PHE A 57 8.01 16.23 -0.57
CA PHE A 57 8.97 15.99 -1.63
C PHE A 57 9.74 17.25 -2.01
N GLN A 58 9.05 18.41 -2.11
CA GLN A 58 9.70 19.70 -2.35
C GLN A 58 10.61 20.12 -1.20
N PHE A 59 10.22 19.83 0.05
CA PHE A 59 11.06 20.07 1.20
C PHE A 59 12.31 19.19 1.14
N ALA A 60 12.14 17.90 0.85
CA ALA A 60 13.22 16.93 0.74
C ALA A 60 14.23 17.30 -0.37
N GLN A 61 13.78 17.80 -1.52
CA GLN A 61 14.65 18.28 -2.59
C GLN A 61 15.45 19.56 -2.27
N ARG A 62 15.04 20.33 -1.27
CA ARG A 62 15.73 21.58 -0.87
C ARG A 62 16.85 21.34 0.15
N ILE A 63 16.91 20.14 0.71
CA ILE A 63 17.95 19.75 1.65
C ILE A 63 19.28 19.58 0.88
N SER A 64 20.43 19.68 1.56
CA SER A 64 21.72 19.38 0.95
C SER A 64 21.75 17.94 0.41
N HIS A 65 22.56 17.68 -0.61
CA HIS A 65 22.65 16.36 -1.23
C HIS A 65 22.94 15.25 -0.21
N GLU A 66 23.93 15.48 0.67
CA GLU A 66 24.29 14.56 1.77
C GLU A 66 23.11 14.25 2.70
N ALA A 67 22.31 15.26 3.06
CA ALA A 67 21.16 15.04 3.94
C ALA A 67 19.95 14.46 3.18
N GLY A 68 19.90 14.60 1.84
CA GLY A 68 18.97 13.90 0.97
C GLY A 68 19.25 12.40 0.90
N GLU A 69 20.52 12.00 0.78
CA GLU A 69 20.94 10.59 0.83
C GLU A 69 20.59 9.95 2.18
N ILE A 70 20.89 10.63 3.29
CA ILE A 70 20.52 10.14 4.62
C ILE A 70 19.00 9.98 4.75
N LEU A 71 18.22 10.92 4.22
CA LEU A 71 16.76 10.84 4.21
C LEU A 71 16.28 9.64 3.39
N GLU A 72 16.86 9.42 2.21
CA GLU A 72 16.54 8.31 1.33
C GLU A 72 16.74 6.96 2.03
N VAL A 73 17.95 6.74 2.55
CA VAL A 73 18.34 5.52 3.29
C VAL A 73 17.45 5.30 4.51
N SER A 74 17.17 6.37 5.26
CA SER A 74 16.28 6.31 6.42
C SER A 74 14.85 5.89 6.01
N MET A 75 14.35 6.45 4.91
CA MET A 75 13.03 6.13 4.39
C MET A 75 12.96 4.72 3.80
N MET A 76 14.04 4.18 3.22
CA MET A 76 14.13 2.79 2.77
C MET A 76 13.93 1.82 3.93
N LEU A 77 14.58 2.06 5.08
CA LEU A 77 14.42 1.23 6.27
C LEU A 77 13.02 1.35 6.88
N VAL A 78 12.45 2.57 6.90
CA VAL A 78 11.05 2.79 7.33
C VAL A 78 10.08 2.05 6.40
N ALA A 79 10.28 2.15 5.09
CA ALA A 79 9.49 1.48 4.06
C ALA A 79 9.55 -0.05 4.21
N ALA A 80 10.74 -0.62 4.41
CA ALA A 80 10.91 -2.05 4.69
C ALA A 80 10.16 -2.47 5.97
N GLY A 81 10.23 -1.66 7.03
CA GLY A 81 9.48 -1.87 8.27
C GLY A 81 7.96 -1.84 8.07
N LEU A 82 7.46 -0.88 7.29
CA LEU A 82 6.04 -0.78 6.92
C LEU A 82 5.58 -1.99 6.11
N ILE A 83 6.38 -2.45 5.15
CA ILE A 83 6.11 -3.67 4.37
C ILE A 83 6.03 -4.89 5.29
N ALA A 84 7.01 -5.07 6.18
CA ALA A 84 6.99 -6.17 7.15
C ALA A 84 5.75 -6.12 8.06
N TYR A 85 5.39 -4.92 8.54
CA TYR A 85 4.17 -4.70 9.32
C TYR A 85 2.91 -5.08 8.53
N PHE A 86 2.81 -4.65 7.26
CA PHE A 86 1.67 -4.96 6.40
C PHE A 86 1.52 -6.47 6.18
N ILE A 87 2.62 -7.18 5.95
CA ILE A 87 2.62 -8.65 5.79
C ILE A 87 2.13 -9.34 7.07
N LEU A 88 2.57 -8.88 8.24
CA LEU A 88 2.09 -9.37 9.54
C LEU A 88 0.60 -9.07 9.74
N TRP A 89 0.16 -7.87 9.34
CA TRP A 89 -1.24 -7.46 9.42
C TRP A 89 -2.13 -8.34 8.53
N LEU A 90 -1.72 -8.60 7.29
CA LEU A 90 -2.45 -9.45 6.33
C LEU A 90 -2.54 -10.89 6.84
N HIS A 91 -1.48 -11.40 7.46
CA HIS A 91 -1.49 -12.72 8.10
C HIS A 91 -2.56 -12.81 9.20
N ARG A 92 -2.69 -11.75 10.01
CA ARG A 92 -3.57 -11.70 11.19
C ARG A 92 -5.03 -11.41 10.85
N ASN A 93 -5.29 -10.58 9.85
CA ASN A 93 -6.63 -10.04 9.56
C ASN A 93 -7.21 -10.59 8.25
N GLN A 94 -7.53 -11.88 8.20
CA GLN A 94 -8.11 -12.51 6.99
C GLN A 94 -9.58 -12.11 6.72
N HIS A 95 -10.16 -11.28 7.56
CA HIS A 95 -11.56 -10.88 7.57
C HIS A 95 -11.78 -9.37 7.37
N VAL A 96 -10.83 -8.67 6.73
CA VAL A 96 -10.90 -7.21 6.47
C VAL A 96 -12.25 -6.79 5.89
N THR A 97 -12.80 -7.59 4.97
CA THR A 97 -14.09 -7.31 4.33
C THR A 97 -15.27 -7.31 5.29
N SER A 98 -15.30 -8.18 6.32
CA SER A 98 -16.41 -8.20 7.28
C SER A 98 -16.32 -7.04 8.27
N GLU A 99 -15.12 -6.66 8.69
CA GLU A 99 -14.92 -5.52 9.59
C GLU A 99 -15.34 -4.20 8.93
N ILE A 100 -14.93 -3.98 7.67
CA ILE A 100 -15.36 -2.79 6.91
C ILE A 100 -16.89 -2.78 6.74
N LYS A 101 -17.50 -3.92 6.42
CA LYS A 101 -18.96 -4.03 6.31
C LYS A 101 -19.66 -3.71 7.62
N GLU A 102 -19.14 -4.18 8.74
CA GLU A 102 -19.70 -3.94 10.06
C GLU A 102 -19.56 -2.46 10.47
N GLN A 103 -18.41 -1.83 10.22
CA GLN A 103 -18.20 -0.40 10.46
C GLN A 103 -19.13 0.47 9.61
N VAL A 104 -19.31 0.14 8.33
CA VAL A 104 -20.23 0.86 7.44
C VAL A 104 -21.68 0.66 7.87
N ALA A 105 -22.06 -0.55 8.30
CA ALA A 105 -23.41 -0.83 8.81
C ALA A 105 -23.73 -0.04 10.09
N LYS A 106 -22.74 0.13 10.99
CA LYS A 106 -22.88 0.90 12.24
C LYS A 106 -22.87 2.42 12.01
N THR A 107 -22.15 2.89 11.00
CA THR A 107 -22.05 4.32 10.68
C THR A 107 -23.31 4.82 9.97
N THR A 108 -24.13 5.59 10.68
CA THR A 108 -25.38 6.20 10.15
C THR A 108 -25.24 7.68 9.77
N SER A 109 -24.19 8.35 10.24
CA SER A 109 -23.93 9.78 9.98
C SER A 109 -23.14 9.99 8.69
N GLY A 110 -23.57 10.96 7.87
CA GLY A 110 -22.84 11.38 6.66
C GLY A 110 -21.42 11.84 6.97
N ILE A 111 -21.20 12.57 8.07
CA ILE A 111 -19.86 13.01 8.50
C ILE A 111 -18.99 11.79 8.84
N GLY A 112 -19.55 10.76 9.47
CA GLY A 112 -18.84 9.52 9.77
C GLY A 112 -18.38 8.80 8.50
N LEU A 113 -19.23 8.74 7.47
CA LEU A 113 -18.87 8.15 6.18
C LEU A 113 -17.85 8.98 5.40
N PHE A 114 -17.94 10.31 5.49
CA PHE A 114 -16.93 11.21 4.93
C PHE A 114 -15.57 10.95 5.57
N LEU A 115 -15.50 10.98 6.91
CA LEU A 115 -14.26 10.76 7.65
C LEU A 115 -13.70 9.35 7.43
N LEU A 116 -14.56 8.33 7.38
CA LEU A 116 -14.15 6.97 7.08
C LEU A 116 -13.47 6.90 5.70
N ALA A 117 -14.13 7.41 4.66
CA ALA A 117 -13.57 7.41 3.31
C ALA A 117 -12.29 8.27 3.20
N PHE A 118 -12.29 9.45 3.82
CA PHE A 118 -11.15 10.35 3.87
C PHE A 118 -9.95 9.70 4.55
N LEU A 119 -10.12 9.18 5.77
CA LEU A 119 -9.03 8.60 6.55
C LEU A 119 -8.50 7.31 5.92
N SER A 120 -9.37 6.49 5.32
CA SER A 120 -8.93 5.30 4.58
C SER A 120 -8.03 5.67 3.41
N VAL A 121 -8.44 6.62 2.57
CA VAL A 121 -7.64 7.04 1.40
C VAL A 121 -6.41 7.83 1.82
N ALA A 122 -6.53 8.68 2.84
CA ALA A 122 -5.41 9.46 3.35
C ALA A 122 -4.32 8.56 3.92
N ARG A 123 -4.67 7.44 4.58
CA ARG A 123 -3.69 6.45 5.06
C ARG A 123 -2.88 5.87 3.91
N GLU A 124 -3.55 5.28 2.91
CA GLU A 124 -2.85 4.65 1.77
C GLU A 124 -2.06 5.69 0.97
N GLY A 125 -2.59 6.91 0.85
CA GLY A 125 -1.88 8.03 0.24
C GLY A 125 -0.67 8.50 1.04
N MET A 126 -0.70 8.48 2.37
CA MET A 126 0.47 8.79 3.21
C MET A 126 1.54 7.72 3.08
N GLU A 127 1.15 6.44 3.07
CA GLU A 127 2.07 5.33 2.82
C GLU A 127 2.77 5.52 1.46
N LEU A 128 2.00 5.82 0.41
CA LEU A 128 2.56 6.10 -0.91
C LEU A 128 3.56 7.28 -0.89
N VAL A 129 3.25 8.35 -0.16
CA VAL A 129 4.16 9.49 -0.01
C VAL A 129 5.47 9.07 0.67
N ILE A 130 5.41 8.28 1.74
CA ILE A 130 6.60 7.77 2.43
C ILE A 130 7.44 6.91 1.49
N PHE A 131 6.82 6.01 0.72
CA PHE A 131 7.54 5.20 -0.27
C PHE A 131 8.18 6.06 -1.35
N ASN A 132 7.51 7.12 -1.84
CA ASN A 132 8.11 8.00 -2.84
C ASN A 132 9.29 8.82 -2.30
N LEU A 133 9.40 9.04 -0.99
CA LEU A 133 10.58 9.68 -0.38
C LEU A 133 11.83 8.79 -0.41
N THR A 134 11.68 7.49 -0.66
CA THR A 134 12.82 6.56 -0.92
C THR A 134 13.44 6.73 -2.30
N GLN A 135 12.83 7.56 -3.15
CA GLN A 135 13.30 7.91 -4.50
C GLN A 135 13.54 9.44 -4.57
N VAL A 136 13.96 10.07 -3.47
CA VAL A 136 14.15 11.54 -3.43
C VAL A 136 15.30 12.00 -4.32
N THR A 137 16.33 11.16 -4.50
CA THR A 137 17.45 11.41 -5.42
C THR A 137 17.08 11.18 -6.89
N GLU A 138 16.00 10.45 -7.19
CA GLU A 138 15.50 10.30 -8.56
C GLU A 138 14.90 11.60 -9.11
N ALA A 139 14.87 11.71 -10.43
CA ALA A 139 14.17 12.82 -11.09
C ALA A 139 12.68 12.82 -10.72
N ALA A 140 12.21 13.95 -10.17
CA ALA A 140 10.82 14.13 -9.73
C ALA A 140 9.78 13.74 -10.80
N SER A 141 10.06 14.06 -12.07
CA SER A 141 9.20 13.71 -13.20
C SER A 141 9.03 12.20 -13.35
N THR A 142 10.09 11.42 -13.12
CA THR A 142 10.07 9.95 -13.22
C THR A 142 9.19 9.35 -12.12
N VAL A 143 9.35 9.80 -10.88
CA VAL A 143 8.57 9.32 -9.73
C VAL A 143 7.10 9.69 -9.87
N VAL A 144 6.82 10.93 -10.28
CA VAL A 144 5.45 11.43 -10.50
C VAL A 144 4.77 10.68 -11.65
N LEU A 145 5.45 10.46 -12.78
CA LEU A 145 4.90 9.72 -13.91
C LEU A 145 4.63 8.25 -13.56
N GLY A 146 5.59 7.57 -12.92
CA GLY A 146 5.41 6.21 -12.44
C GLY A 146 4.21 6.11 -11.51
N SER A 147 4.12 7.02 -10.54
CA SER A 147 3.03 7.05 -9.57
C SER A 147 1.67 7.31 -10.22
N PHE A 148 1.60 8.26 -11.13
CA PHE A 148 0.37 8.61 -11.85
C PHE A 148 -0.14 7.44 -12.69
N ILE A 149 0.75 6.75 -13.41
CA ILE A 149 0.41 5.57 -14.20
C ILE A 149 -0.08 4.45 -13.27
N GLY A 150 0.61 4.19 -12.15
CA GLY A 150 0.20 3.19 -11.17
C GLY A 150 -1.21 3.45 -10.62
N ILE A 151 -1.52 4.70 -10.24
CA ILE A 151 -2.86 5.10 -9.78
C ILE A 151 -3.91 4.91 -10.89
N LEU A 152 -3.62 5.30 -12.13
CA LEU A 152 -4.57 5.09 -13.23
C LEU A 152 -4.86 3.62 -13.47
N VAL A 153 -3.82 2.78 -13.49
CA VAL A 153 -3.97 1.33 -13.70
C VAL A 153 -4.75 0.70 -12.54
N SER A 154 -4.52 1.14 -11.30
CA SER A 154 -5.24 0.59 -10.14
C SER A 154 -6.74 0.92 -10.17
N ILE A 155 -7.11 2.13 -10.57
CA ILE A 155 -8.52 2.51 -10.76
C ILE A 155 -9.16 1.66 -11.87
N LEU A 156 -8.48 1.47 -12.99
CA LEU A 156 -8.98 0.63 -14.10
C LEU A 156 -9.20 -0.82 -13.66
N VAL A 157 -8.22 -1.39 -12.96
CA VAL A 157 -8.32 -2.74 -12.41
C VAL A 157 -9.46 -2.83 -11.41
N ALA A 158 -9.56 -1.90 -10.45
CA ALA A 158 -10.65 -1.89 -9.47
C ALA A 158 -12.03 -1.84 -10.14
N ILE A 159 -12.22 -0.99 -11.16
CA ILE A 159 -13.48 -0.92 -11.92
C ILE A 159 -13.79 -2.26 -12.60
N LEU A 160 -12.80 -2.90 -13.23
CA LEU A 160 -12.98 -4.19 -13.88
C LEU A 160 -13.36 -5.28 -12.87
N LEU A 161 -12.70 -5.30 -11.72
CA LEU A 161 -12.98 -6.24 -10.63
C LEU A 161 -14.42 -6.06 -10.12
N PHE A 162 -14.89 -4.82 -9.93
CA PHE A 162 -16.25 -4.56 -9.45
C PHE A 162 -17.34 -4.78 -10.51
N LYS A 163 -17.04 -4.60 -11.80
CA LYS A 163 -17.98 -4.86 -12.89
C LYS A 163 -18.16 -6.35 -13.17
N THR A 164 -17.15 -7.17 -12.90
CA THR A 164 -17.21 -8.60 -13.21
C THR A 164 -17.89 -9.36 -12.06
N THR A 165 -18.79 -10.31 -12.37
CA THR A 165 -19.47 -11.18 -11.38
C THR A 165 -18.52 -12.18 -10.68
N ILE A 166 -17.21 -12.02 -10.84
CA ILE A 166 -16.20 -12.88 -10.20
C ILE A 166 -16.34 -12.68 -8.69
N LYS A 167 -16.54 -13.79 -7.96
CA LYS A 167 -16.39 -13.80 -6.51
C LYS A 167 -14.92 -13.49 -6.20
N LEU A 168 -14.60 -12.22 -5.99
CA LEU A 168 -13.25 -11.77 -5.71
C LEU A 168 -12.79 -12.35 -4.37
N ASN A 169 -11.84 -13.27 -4.43
CA ASN A 169 -11.06 -13.62 -3.25
C ASN A 169 -10.01 -12.52 -3.05
N LEU A 170 -10.41 -11.46 -2.35
CA LEU A 170 -9.52 -10.34 -1.98
C LEU A 170 -8.20 -10.86 -1.39
N GLY A 171 -8.26 -11.91 -0.57
CA GLY A 171 -7.07 -12.53 0.00
C GLY A 171 -6.09 -13.09 -1.04
N PHE A 172 -6.56 -13.57 -2.20
CA PHE A 172 -5.68 -14.04 -3.28
C PHE A 172 -4.99 -12.87 -3.99
N ILE A 173 -5.71 -11.79 -4.28
CA ILE A 173 -5.15 -10.58 -4.91
C ILE A 173 -4.11 -9.94 -3.99
N PHE A 174 -4.44 -9.75 -2.71
CA PHE A 174 -3.50 -9.19 -1.73
C PHE A 174 -2.28 -10.07 -1.49
N LYS A 175 -2.41 -11.41 -1.58
CA LYS A 175 -1.24 -12.31 -1.54
C LYS A 175 -0.34 -12.15 -2.77
N GLY A 176 -0.91 -12.00 -3.96
CA GLY A 176 -0.14 -11.73 -5.18
C GLY A 176 0.64 -10.42 -5.10
N LEU A 177 -0.02 -9.35 -4.64
CA LEU A 177 0.61 -8.05 -4.40
C LEU A 177 1.66 -8.12 -3.29
N GLY A 178 1.35 -8.82 -2.19
CA GLY A 178 2.25 -9.03 -1.07
C GLY A 178 3.53 -9.77 -1.47
N LEU A 179 3.47 -10.68 -2.44
CA LEU A 179 4.66 -11.36 -2.95
C LEU A 179 5.63 -10.38 -3.62
N ILE A 180 5.12 -9.45 -4.45
CA ILE A 180 5.95 -8.42 -5.09
C ILE A 180 6.61 -7.55 -4.02
N LEU A 181 5.87 -7.17 -2.97
CA LEU A 181 6.42 -6.37 -1.87
C LEU A 181 7.49 -7.07 -1.05
N ILE A 182 7.42 -8.39 -0.94
CA ILE A 182 8.47 -9.12 -0.21
C ILE A 182 9.82 -8.89 -0.88
N PHE A 183 9.87 -8.90 -2.21
CA PHE A 183 11.09 -8.63 -2.96
C PHE A 183 11.50 -7.16 -2.84
N ILE A 184 10.60 -6.21 -3.10
CA ILE A 184 10.89 -4.77 -3.00
C ILE A 184 11.33 -4.41 -1.57
N GLY A 185 10.62 -4.88 -0.55
CA GLY A 185 10.98 -4.64 0.85
C GLY A 185 12.30 -5.29 1.26
N GLY A 186 12.64 -6.43 0.65
CA GLY A 186 13.93 -7.09 0.84
C GLY A 186 15.08 -6.30 0.23
N GLU A 187 14.89 -5.76 -0.97
CA GLU A 187 15.82 -4.85 -1.65
C GLU A 187 16.03 -3.58 -0.84
N MET A 188 14.95 -2.87 -0.48
CA MET A 188 15.01 -1.66 0.36
C MET A 188 15.66 -1.91 1.73
N PHE A 189 15.42 -3.09 2.33
CA PHE A 189 16.06 -3.47 3.58
C PHE A 189 17.56 -3.72 3.40
N ALA A 190 17.95 -4.44 2.35
CA ALA A 190 19.34 -4.74 2.07
C ALA A 190 20.14 -3.48 1.74
N GLU A 191 19.67 -2.67 0.80
CA GLU A 191 20.29 -1.39 0.42
C GLU A 191 20.36 -0.43 1.61
N GLY A 192 19.26 -0.26 2.34
CA GLY A 192 19.22 0.63 3.50
C GLY A 192 20.20 0.23 4.60
N ILE A 193 20.46 -1.07 4.79
CA ILE A 193 21.46 -1.54 5.75
C ILE A 193 22.87 -1.40 5.19
N ILE A 194 23.11 -1.77 3.92
CA ILE A 194 24.42 -1.68 3.27
C ILE A 194 24.95 -0.26 3.30
N GLU A 195 24.11 0.71 2.94
CA GLU A 195 24.48 2.12 2.92
C GLU A 195 24.79 2.63 4.34
N LEU A 196 24.00 2.18 5.34
CA LEU A 196 24.21 2.53 6.74
C LEU A 196 25.52 1.98 7.32
N ILE A 197 25.95 0.80 6.91
CA ILE A 197 27.20 0.18 7.37
C ILE A 197 28.40 0.48 6.44
N SER A 198 28.14 1.08 5.28
CA SER A 198 29.12 1.36 4.22
C SER A 198 29.96 0.12 3.83
N VAL A 199 29.31 -1.05 3.73
CA VAL A 199 29.95 -2.32 3.35
C VAL A 199 29.38 -2.83 2.03
N GLU A 200 30.16 -2.71 0.96
CA GLU A 200 29.82 -3.25 -0.35
C GLU A 200 30.38 -4.66 -0.51
N THR A 201 29.54 -5.67 -0.30
CA THR A 201 29.87 -7.05 -0.65
C THR A 201 28.60 -7.74 -1.14
N GLU A 202 28.58 -8.22 -2.38
CA GLU A 202 27.43 -8.91 -2.99
C GLU A 202 26.86 -10.03 -2.11
N GLY A 203 27.73 -10.74 -1.36
CA GLY A 203 27.30 -11.80 -0.43
C GLY A 203 26.50 -11.29 0.78
N ILE A 204 26.74 -10.05 1.23
CA ILE A 204 26.02 -9.44 2.35
C ILE A 204 24.63 -8.98 1.89
N GLU A 205 24.52 -8.41 0.69
CA GLU A 205 23.26 -7.99 0.09
C GLU A 205 22.28 -9.15 -0.03
N ILE A 206 22.69 -10.25 -0.66
CA ILE A 206 21.87 -11.46 -0.79
C ILE A 206 21.47 -12.01 0.59
N GLY A 207 22.40 -11.95 1.56
CA GLY A 207 22.14 -12.36 2.93
C GLY A 207 21.05 -11.51 3.59
N LEU A 208 21.13 -10.18 3.47
CA LEU A 208 20.16 -9.23 4.03
C LEU A 208 18.79 -9.36 3.36
N MET A 209 18.76 -9.47 2.03
CA MET A 209 17.52 -9.76 1.29
C MET A 209 16.89 -11.06 1.79
N ALA A 210 17.67 -12.13 1.96
CA ALA A 210 17.15 -13.42 2.45
C ALA A 210 16.60 -13.33 3.87
N VAL A 211 17.24 -12.55 4.75
CA VAL A 211 16.77 -12.29 6.13
C VAL A 211 15.40 -11.62 6.14
N PHE A 212 15.11 -10.74 5.18
CA PHE A 212 13.80 -10.10 5.06
C PHE A 212 12.78 -11.00 4.33
N ILE A 213 13.20 -11.59 3.20
CA ILE A 213 12.32 -12.30 2.27
C ILE A 213 11.79 -13.60 2.86
N LEU A 214 12.66 -14.44 3.46
CA LEU A 214 12.27 -15.78 3.90
C LEU A 214 11.21 -15.77 5.02
N PRO A 215 11.36 -14.96 6.10
CA PRO A 215 10.33 -14.88 7.13
C PRO A 215 9.02 -14.29 6.58
N SER A 216 9.12 -13.26 5.75
CA SER A 216 7.96 -12.57 5.17
C SER A 216 7.17 -13.49 4.24
N PHE A 217 7.86 -14.25 3.39
CA PHE A 217 7.27 -15.27 2.53
C PHE A 217 6.59 -16.37 3.34
N TYR A 218 7.28 -16.89 4.35
CA TYR A 218 6.72 -17.91 5.24
C TYR A 218 5.43 -17.42 5.91
N LEU A 219 5.43 -16.19 6.44
CA LEU A 219 4.25 -15.60 7.10
C LEU A 219 3.07 -15.42 6.15
N LEU A 220 3.31 -14.96 4.92
CA LEU A 220 2.27 -14.75 3.92
C LEU A 220 1.56 -16.06 3.53
N PHE A 221 2.30 -17.16 3.41
CA PHE A 221 1.78 -18.46 2.96
C PHE A 221 1.54 -19.50 4.08
N LYS A 222 1.89 -19.19 5.34
CA LYS A 222 1.78 -20.12 6.49
C LYS A 222 0.44 -20.85 6.56
N ASN A 223 -0.66 -20.15 6.30
CA ASN A 223 -2.00 -20.71 6.41
C ASN A 223 -2.38 -21.61 5.23
N ASP A 224 -1.78 -21.41 4.06
CA ASP A 224 -1.97 -22.31 2.91
C ASP A 224 -1.21 -23.61 3.15
N PHE A 225 0.02 -23.53 3.66
CA PHE A 225 0.79 -24.72 4.09
C PHE A 225 0.05 -25.52 5.17
N ALA A 226 -0.57 -24.85 6.14
CA ALA A 226 -1.35 -25.50 7.19
C ALA A 226 -2.60 -26.23 6.63
N LYS A 227 -3.26 -25.66 5.60
CA LYS A 227 -4.38 -26.33 4.90
C LYS A 227 -3.92 -27.55 4.12
N PHE A 228 -2.81 -27.46 3.37
CA PHE A 228 -2.24 -28.61 2.66
C PHE A 228 -1.87 -29.76 3.59
N LYS A 229 -1.30 -29.45 4.76
CA LYS A 229 -0.95 -30.47 5.77
C LYS A 229 -2.18 -31.17 6.35
N LYS A 230 -3.30 -30.47 6.52
CA LYS A 230 -4.58 -31.05 6.99
C LYS A 230 -5.31 -31.88 5.92
N GLN A 231 -5.01 -31.67 4.65
CA GLN A 231 -5.63 -32.39 3.53
C GLN A 231 -4.88 -33.67 3.16
N ASN A 232 -3.62 -33.78 3.58
CA ASN A 232 -2.72 -34.92 3.37
C ASN A 232 -2.39 -35.69 4.67
N ALA A 233 -3.10 -35.43 5.76
CA ALA A 233 -3.03 -36.15 7.03
C ALA A 233 -4.38 -36.79 7.33
#